data_AF-A0A961IHS6-F1
#
_entry.id   AF-A0A961IHS6-F1
#
_cell.length_a   1.000
_cell.length_b   1.000
_cell.length_c   1.000
_cell.angle_alpha   90.00
_cell.angle_beta   90.00
_cell.angle_gamma   90.00
#
_symmetry.space_group_name_H-M   'P 1'
#
loop_
_entity.id
_entity.type
_entity.pdbx_description
1 polymer ?
#
loop_
_entity_poly.entity_id
_entity_poly.type
_entity_poly.pdbx_seq_one_letter_code
_entity_poly.pdbx_strand_id
1 'polypeptide(L)'
;SIAVSNIKREGESREVSISILHAIESILHGLGRVFSQRRVLVLGSCGAIGRNLMEDLAAKIGAENLLGVDVVADGKRKWLETQSISKLPERELYNIDMIIGVIGISVLTEAKIEKLIIHNRRREIYFASGSTKTAEFTHLSQWLQKLQKQSKPTIQKIPVELDVTPVRDPQTRHIVGSRVRIFFNPGSDQAQFNHLKGTFRDLYLLGGLTPINFLFYGVPTETMDSILAQLLQVAAGTVTRLQEGVRLPARLLAVDHQVDPDGNLLK
;
A
#
# COMPACT_ATOMS: atom_id res chain seq x y z
N SER A 1 24.16 -7.30 1.73
CA SER A 1 22.80 -6.75 1.67
C SER A 1 22.86 -5.29 1.99
N ILE A 2 22.67 -4.44 0.98
CA ILE A 2 22.47 -3.00 1.18
C ILE A 2 21.04 -2.68 1.64
N ALA A 3 20.10 -3.62 1.50
CA ALA A 3 18.67 -3.37 1.70
C ALA A 3 18.29 -2.98 3.14
N VAL A 4 19.18 -3.20 4.09
CA VAL A 4 19.00 -2.88 5.51
C VAL A 4 20.04 -1.90 6.05
N SER A 5 20.87 -1.32 5.16
CA SER A 5 21.78 -0.24 5.54
C SER A 5 21.00 0.97 6.03
N ASN A 6 21.61 1.81 6.86
CA ASN A 6 20.93 2.97 7.43
C ASN A 6 20.52 3.96 6.33
N ILE A 7 21.40 4.22 5.35
CA ILE A 7 21.12 5.10 4.21
C ILE A 7 19.88 4.63 3.45
N LYS A 8 19.83 3.34 3.10
CA LYS A 8 18.71 2.74 2.38
C LYS A 8 17.45 2.69 3.25
N ARG A 9 17.57 2.23 4.49
CA ARG A 9 16.41 1.99 5.35
C ARG A 9 15.76 3.29 5.81
N GLU A 10 16.53 4.31 6.16
CA GLU A 10 16.02 5.58 6.69
C GLU A 10 15.80 6.61 5.58
N GLY A 11 16.82 6.87 4.76
CA GLY A 11 16.77 7.86 3.69
C GLY A 11 15.79 7.48 2.57
N GLU A 12 15.96 6.30 1.95
CA GLU A 12 15.09 5.86 0.85
C GLU A 12 13.63 5.77 1.30
N SER A 13 13.38 5.18 2.48
CA SER A 13 12.01 4.95 2.95
C SER A 13 11.24 6.25 3.17
N ARG A 14 11.91 7.32 3.60
CA ARG A 14 11.29 8.64 3.75
C ARG A 14 10.88 9.21 2.39
N GLU A 15 11.79 9.25 1.43
CA GLU A 15 11.48 9.77 0.09
C GLU A 15 10.48 8.90 -0.67
N VAL A 16 10.52 7.58 -0.49
CA VAL A 16 9.50 6.67 -1.01
C VAL A 16 8.12 7.03 -0.44
N SER A 17 8.01 7.32 0.86
CA SER A 17 6.73 7.70 1.46
C SER A 17 6.15 8.99 0.88
N ILE A 18 7.00 10.01 0.67
CA ILE A 18 6.63 11.28 0.05
C ILE A 18 6.16 11.05 -1.39
N SER A 19 6.89 10.23 -2.17
CA SER A 19 6.54 9.88 -3.54
C SER A 19 5.20 9.14 -3.65
N ILE A 20 4.93 8.21 -2.72
CA ILE A 20 3.62 7.53 -2.63
C ILE A 20 2.50 8.54 -2.40
N LEU A 21 2.66 9.44 -1.43
CA LEU A 21 1.63 10.43 -1.11
C LEU A 21 1.41 11.39 -2.28
N HIS A 22 2.48 11.88 -2.91
CA HIS A 22 2.39 12.75 -4.08
C HIS A 22 1.65 12.07 -5.24
N ALA A 23 1.95 10.81 -5.53
CA ALA A 23 1.27 10.04 -6.56
C ALA A 23 -0.23 9.89 -6.29
N ILE A 24 -0.60 9.53 -5.06
CA ILE A 24 -2.01 9.40 -4.67
C ILE A 24 -2.71 10.77 -4.74
N GLU A 25 -2.09 11.82 -4.22
CA GLU A 25 -2.64 13.18 -4.18
C GLU A 25 -2.90 13.72 -5.60
N SER A 26 -1.97 13.48 -6.51
CA SER A 26 -2.10 13.84 -7.92
C SER A 26 -3.30 13.16 -8.58
N ILE A 27 -3.48 11.85 -8.37
CA ILE A 27 -4.63 11.12 -8.91
C ILE A 27 -5.94 11.61 -8.28
N LEU A 28 -5.96 11.83 -6.97
CA LEU A 28 -7.15 12.36 -6.28
C LEU A 28 -7.55 13.73 -6.85
N HIS A 29 -6.60 14.66 -7.02
CA HIS A 29 -6.86 15.96 -7.63
C HIS A 29 -7.38 15.84 -9.06
N GLY A 30 -6.80 14.94 -9.86
CA GLY A 30 -7.31 14.63 -11.21
C GLY A 30 -8.74 14.09 -11.22
N LEU A 31 -9.19 13.48 -10.12
CA LEU A 31 -10.57 13.02 -9.89
C LEU A 31 -11.47 14.07 -9.22
N GLY A 32 -10.97 15.27 -8.91
CA GLY A 32 -11.68 16.28 -8.12
C GLY A 32 -11.94 15.81 -6.68
N ARG A 33 -10.95 15.17 -6.06
CA ARG A 33 -10.95 14.66 -4.68
C ARG A 33 -9.71 15.16 -3.95
N VAL A 34 -9.71 15.10 -2.61
CA VAL A 34 -8.58 15.58 -1.78
C VAL A 34 -8.28 14.61 -0.64
N PHE A 35 -7.04 14.62 -0.16
CA PHE A 35 -6.59 13.79 0.98
C PHE A 35 -7.28 14.17 2.29
N SER A 36 -7.50 15.46 2.55
CA SER A 36 -8.04 15.98 3.81
C SER A 36 -9.45 15.48 4.15
N GLN A 37 -10.14 14.85 3.19
CA GLN A 37 -11.47 14.27 3.35
C GLN A 37 -11.44 12.74 3.40
N ARG A 38 -10.26 12.11 3.57
CA ARG A 38 -10.08 10.66 3.58
C ARG A 38 -9.96 10.11 5.00
N ARG A 39 -10.42 8.88 5.18
CA ARG A 39 -10.13 8.05 6.35
C ARG A 39 -9.25 6.89 5.88
N VAL A 40 -7.97 6.95 6.25
CA VAL A 40 -6.90 6.15 5.66
C VAL A 40 -6.51 5.01 6.59
N LEU A 41 -6.39 3.81 6.02
CA LEU A 41 -5.75 2.65 6.65
C LEU A 41 -4.41 2.36 5.95
N VAL A 42 -3.33 2.31 6.71
CA VAL A 42 -2.01 1.88 6.23
C VAL A 42 -1.73 0.45 6.69
N LEU A 43 -1.49 -0.45 5.73
CA LEU A 43 -1.03 -1.81 5.99
C LEU A 43 0.50 -1.83 5.98
N GLY A 44 1.11 -2.27 7.08
CA GLY A 44 2.56 -2.19 7.31
C GLY A 44 2.96 -0.88 8.01
N SER A 45 2.11 -0.36 8.89
CA SER A 45 2.24 0.98 9.50
C SER A 45 3.48 1.15 10.38
N CYS A 46 4.07 0.07 10.89
CA CYS A 46 5.31 0.11 11.69
C CYS A 46 6.57 -0.14 10.86
N GLY A 47 6.46 -0.46 9.57
CA GLY A 47 7.58 -0.61 8.64
C GLY A 47 8.34 0.69 8.38
N ALA A 48 9.48 0.62 7.69
CA ALA A 48 10.32 1.80 7.42
C ALA A 48 9.57 2.85 6.59
N ILE A 49 8.88 2.45 5.52
CA ILE A 49 8.02 3.34 4.72
C ILE A 49 6.75 3.69 5.50
N GLY A 50 6.13 2.70 6.14
CA GLY A 50 4.87 2.84 6.86
C GLY A 50 4.92 3.92 7.94
N ARG A 51 5.98 3.95 8.77
CA ARG A 51 6.09 4.97 9.84
C ARG A 51 6.13 6.40 9.28
N ASN A 52 6.88 6.61 8.20
CA ASN A 52 6.94 7.92 7.54
C ASN A 52 5.56 8.29 6.96
N LEU A 53 4.91 7.36 6.26
CA LEU A 53 3.54 7.57 5.76
C LEU A 53 2.57 7.95 6.89
N MET A 54 2.63 7.29 8.03
CA MET A 54 1.72 7.56 9.13
C MET A 54 1.93 8.96 9.71
N GLU A 55 3.18 9.41 9.89
CA GLU A 55 3.47 10.76 10.38
C GLU A 55 3.02 11.84 9.38
N ASP A 56 3.35 11.68 8.10
CA ASP A 56 2.99 12.63 7.05
C ASP A 56 1.47 12.69 6.83
N LEU A 57 0.80 11.54 6.87
CA LEU A 57 -0.66 11.48 6.81
C LEU A 57 -1.29 12.12 8.03
N ALA A 58 -0.81 11.84 9.25
CA ALA A 58 -1.35 12.45 10.46
C ALA A 58 -1.29 13.99 10.41
N ALA A 59 -0.22 14.55 9.82
CA ALA A 59 -0.10 15.99 9.59
C ALA A 59 -1.08 16.50 8.51
N LYS A 60 -1.35 15.72 7.46
CA LYS A 60 -2.23 16.10 6.33
C LYS A 60 -3.72 15.93 6.61
N ILE A 61 -4.13 14.87 7.32
CA ILE A 61 -5.54 14.45 7.47
C ILE A 61 -6.02 14.38 8.92
N GLY A 62 -5.13 14.61 9.90
CA GLY A 62 -5.43 14.41 11.32
C GLY A 62 -5.26 12.96 11.76
N ALA A 63 -4.74 12.75 12.97
CA ALA A 63 -4.46 11.42 13.50
C ALA A 63 -5.73 10.59 13.74
N GLU A 64 -6.87 11.24 13.98
CA GLU A 64 -8.19 10.63 14.17
C GLU A 64 -8.75 10.01 12.88
N ASN A 65 -8.25 10.42 11.72
CA ASN A 65 -8.62 9.90 10.40
C ASN A 65 -7.67 8.82 9.89
N LEU A 66 -6.69 8.43 10.73
CA LEU A 66 -5.65 7.50 10.36
C LEU A 66 -5.74 6.21 11.18
N LEU A 67 -5.56 5.10 10.49
CA LEU A 67 -5.50 3.77 11.05
C LEU A 67 -4.27 3.02 10.55
N GLY A 68 -3.68 2.21 11.41
CA GLY A 68 -2.53 1.38 11.08
C GLY A 68 -2.78 -0.10 11.39
N VAL A 69 -2.25 -0.97 10.55
CA VAL A 69 -2.15 -2.41 10.82
C VAL A 69 -0.72 -2.87 10.60
N ASP A 70 -0.12 -3.44 11.63
CA ASP A 70 1.21 -4.06 11.56
C ASP A 70 1.39 -5.08 12.68
N VAL A 71 1.99 -6.23 12.40
CA VAL A 71 2.15 -7.32 13.38
C VAL A 71 2.89 -6.90 14.65
N VAL A 72 3.76 -5.89 14.57
CA VAL A 72 4.50 -5.35 15.72
C VAL A 72 3.83 -4.14 16.39
N ALA A 73 2.62 -3.76 15.96
CA ALA A 73 1.90 -2.63 16.54
C ALA A 73 1.66 -2.81 18.05
N ASP A 74 1.86 -1.73 18.82
CA ASP A 74 1.72 -1.71 20.27
C ASP A 74 0.54 -0.86 20.78
N GLY A 75 -0.15 -0.16 19.87
CA GLY A 75 -1.32 0.66 20.18
C GLY A 75 -1.01 1.95 20.95
N LYS A 76 0.25 2.36 21.06
CA LYS A 76 0.68 3.55 21.83
C LYS A 76 0.82 4.82 20.99
N ARG A 77 0.34 4.78 19.75
CA ARG A 77 0.45 5.90 18.79
C ARG A 77 -0.74 6.85 18.92
N LYS A 78 -0.60 8.06 18.35
CA LYS A 78 -1.65 9.09 18.29
C LYS A 78 -2.84 8.73 17.39
N TRP A 79 -2.68 7.71 16.55
CA TRP A 79 -3.69 7.15 15.66
C TRP A 79 -4.06 5.73 16.12
N LEU A 80 -5.20 5.21 15.64
CA LEU A 80 -5.61 3.85 15.96
C LEU A 80 -4.73 2.82 15.24
N GLU A 81 -3.99 2.01 15.98
CA GLU A 81 -3.09 1.01 15.41
C GLU A 81 -3.30 -0.38 16.04
N THR A 82 -3.34 -1.44 15.23
CA THR A 82 -3.59 -2.82 15.71
C THR A 82 -2.72 -3.86 14.98
N GLN A 83 -2.59 -5.06 15.55
CA GLN A 83 -1.75 -6.10 14.94
C GLN A 83 -2.35 -6.77 13.71
N SER A 84 -3.66 -6.62 13.49
CA SER A 84 -4.34 -7.21 12.34
C SER A 84 -5.64 -6.49 12.05
N ILE A 85 -6.07 -6.54 10.79
CA ILE A 85 -7.35 -5.94 10.34
C ILE A 85 -8.54 -6.42 11.20
N SER A 86 -8.51 -7.67 11.64
CA SER A 86 -9.58 -8.27 12.46
C SER A 86 -9.68 -7.69 13.88
N LYS A 87 -8.63 -7.00 14.35
CA LYS A 87 -8.62 -6.31 15.65
C LYS A 87 -9.09 -4.86 15.56
N LEU A 88 -9.25 -4.31 14.35
CA LEU A 88 -9.83 -2.99 14.17
C LEU A 88 -11.32 -3.03 14.58
N PRO A 89 -11.81 -2.05 15.36
CA PRO A 89 -13.24 -1.93 15.65
C PRO A 89 -14.03 -1.81 14.35
N GLU A 90 -15.11 -2.57 14.21
CA GLU A 90 -15.92 -2.62 12.98
C GLU A 90 -16.42 -1.23 12.55
N ARG A 91 -16.82 -0.40 13.53
CA ARG A 91 -17.23 0.99 13.29
C ARG A 91 -16.18 1.78 12.51
N GLU A 92 -14.92 1.56 12.86
CA GLU A 92 -13.79 2.26 12.26
C GLU A 92 -13.41 1.65 10.91
N LEU A 93 -13.37 0.31 10.85
CA LEU A 93 -13.07 -0.45 9.63
C LEU A 93 -14.04 -0.08 8.49
N TYR A 94 -15.34 -0.03 8.79
CA TYR A 94 -16.40 0.24 7.81
C TYR A 94 -16.58 1.74 7.50
N ASN A 95 -15.71 2.61 8.01
CA ASN A 95 -15.68 4.02 7.66
C ASN A 95 -14.43 4.42 6.86
N ILE A 96 -13.51 3.49 6.63
CA ILE A 96 -12.32 3.69 5.80
C ILE A 96 -12.75 3.88 4.35
N ASP A 97 -12.24 4.91 3.71
CA ASP A 97 -12.36 5.10 2.25
C ASP A 97 -11.03 4.93 1.53
N MET A 98 -9.89 4.80 2.21
CA MET A 98 -8.60 4.62 1.54
C MET A 98 -7.72 3.61 2.24
N ILE A 99 -7.12 2.70 1.48
CA ILE A 99 -6.21 1.67 1.97
C ILE A 99 -4.88 1.77 1.20
N ILE A 100 -3.80 2.01 1.95
CA ILE A 100 -2.44 2.10 1.41
C ILE A 100 -1.64 0.89 1.89
N GLY A 101 -1.11 0.10 0.95
CA GLY A 101 -0.36 -1.13 1.24
C GLY A 101 1.14 -0.96 1.14
N VAL A 102 1.87 -1.18 2.24
CA VAL A 102 3.34 -1.19 2.31
C VAL A 102 3.87 -2.36 3.16
N ILE A 103 3.17 -3.50 3.12
CA ILE A 103 3.41 -4.66 4.01
C ILE A 103 4.04 -5.86 3.28
N GLY A 104 4.13 -5.86 1.95
CA GLY A 104 4.77 -6.94 1.18
C GLY A 104 4.04 -8.29 1.17
N ILE A 105 2.88 -8.39 1.82
CA ILE A 105 2.02 -9.58 1.86
C ILE A 105 0.54 -9.19 1.81
N SER A 106 -0.32 -10.05 1.24
CA SER A 106 -1.75 -9.74 1.17
C SER A 106 -2.50 -10.17 2.43
N VAL A 107 -2.87 -9.20 3.27
CA VAL A 107 -3.59 -9.43 4.54
C VAL A 107 -5.11 -9.22 4.45
N LEU A 108 -5.57 -8.59 3.37
CA LEU A 108 -6.98 -8.44 3.00
C LEU A 108 -7.46 -9.68 2.25
N THR A 109 -7.88 -10.71 2.98
CA THR A 109 -8.45 -11.92 2.39
C THR A 109 -9.78 -11.64 1.70
N GLU A 110 -10.21 -12.53 0.79
CA GLU A 110 -11.51 -12.44 0.09
C GLU A 110 -12.67 -12.16 1.06
N ALA A 111 -12.80 -12.96 2.13
CA ALA A 111 -13.85 -12.76 3.14
C ALA A 111 -13.81 -11.38 3.82
N LYS A 112 -12.63 -10.79 4.03
CA LYS A 112 -12.49 -9.44 4.60
C LYS A 112 -12.84 -8.36 3.58
N ILE A 113 -12.46 -8.54 2.32
CA ILE A 113 -12.80 -7.64 1.22
C ILE A 113 -14.31 -7.57 1.05
N GLU A 114 -14.99 -8.73 0.99
CA GLU A 114 -16.44 -8.77 0.85
C GLU A 114 -17.16 -8.07 2.02
N LYS A 115 -16.75 -8.37 3.26
CA LYS A 115 -17.28 -7.69 4.46
C LYS A 115 -17.05 -6.19 4.40
N LEU A 116 -15.84 -5.75 4.03
CA LEU A 116 -15.51 -4.35 3.88
C LEU A 116 -16.47 -3.69 2.89
N ILE A 117 -16.64 -4.26 1.69
CA ILE A 117 -17.46 -3.67 0.63
C ILE A 117 -18.94 -3.61 1.01
N ILE A 118 -19.48 -4.70 1.58
CA ILE A 118 -20.89 -4.81 1.98
C ILE A 118 -21.21 -3.79 3.08
N HIS A 119 -20.37 -3.72 4.12
CA HIS A 119 -20.67 -2.93 5.31
C HIS A 119 -20.10 -1.51 5.28
N ASN A 120 -19.25 -1.17 4.30
CA ASN A 120 -18.67 0.18 4.24
C ASN A 120 -19.75 1.25 4.15
N ARG A 121 -19.59 2.31 4.93
CA ARG A 121 -20.43 3.51 4.94
C ARG A 121 -20.06 4.46 3.79
N ARG A 122 -18.87 4.30 3.22
CA ARG A 122 -18.34 5.09 2.11
C ARG A 122 -18.66 4.39 0.79
N ARG A 123 -19.08 5.18 -0.20
CA ARG A 123 -19.38 4.68 -1.55
C ARG A 123 -18.12 4.44 -2.37
N GLU A 124 -17.11 5.29 -2.20
CA GLU A 124 -15.84 5.24 -2.91
C GLU A 124 -14.78 4.68 -1.96
N ILE A 125 -14.03 3.66 -2.40
CA ILE A 125 -12.93 3.05 -1.65
C ILE A 125 -11.69 3.02 -2.54
N TYR A 126 -10.60 3.62 -2.10
CA TYR A 126 -9.35 3.75 -2.82
C TYR A 126 -8.33 2.72 -2.32
N PHE A 127 -7.63 2.07 -3.24
CA PHE A 127 -6.57 1.13 -2.96
C PHE A 127 -5.30 1.59 -3.66
N ALA A 128 -4.20 1.73 -2.91
CA ALA A 128 -2.89 2.11 -3.45
C ALA A 128 -1.81 1.18 -2.89
N SER A 129 -1.08 0.49 -3.76
CA SER A 129 0.15 -0.20 -3.36
C SER A 129 1.29 0.82 -3.34
N GLY A 130 1.99 0.95 -2.23
CA GLY A 130 2.99 2.00 -2.04
C GLY A 130 4.30 1.73 -2.77
N SER A 131 5.00 0.68 -2.34
CA SER A 131 6.34 0.30 -2.87
C SER A 131 6.54 -1.23 -2.88
N THR A 132 5.52 -1.94 -2.39
CA THR A 132 5.31 -3.38 -2.42
C THR A 132 5.37 -3.96 -3.85
N LYS A 133 6.10 -5.04 -4.18
CA LYS A 133 5.97 -5.74 -5.48
C LYS A 133 4.58 -6.41 -5.57
N THR A 134 3.52 -5.64 -5.81
CA THR A 134 2.09 -6.02 -5.97
C THR A 134 1.47 -6.91 -4.89
N ALA A 135 2.25 -7.35 -3.91
CA ALA A 135 1.93 -8.46 -3.03
C ALA A 135 0.83 -8.12 -2.02
N GLU A 136 0.62 -6.84 -1.67
CA GLU A 136 -0.39 -6.46 -0.67
C GLU A 136 -1.83 -6.69 -1.15
N PHE A 137 -2.06 -6.58 -2.45
CA PHE A 137 -3.41 -6.63 -3.03
C PHE A 137 -3.61 -7.82 -3.97
N THR A 138 -2.77 -8.86 -3.86
CA THR A 138 -2.94 -10.09 -4.64
C THR A 138 -4.31 -10.74 -4.42
N HIS A 139 -4.80 -10.83 -3.17
CA HIS A 139 -6.15 -11.36 -2.93
C HIS A 139 -7.25 -10.47 -3.54
N LEU A 140 -7.09 -9.14 -3.49
CA LEU A 140 -8.05 -8.20 -4.09
C LEU A 140 -8.11 -8.35 -5.61
N SER A 141 -6.96 -8.41 -6.28
CA SER A 141 -6.90 -8.58 -7.73
C SER A 141 -7.45 -9.94 -8.17
N GLN A 142 -7.12 -11.01 -7.46
CA GLN A 142 -7.65 -12.36 -7.71
C GLN A 142 -9.17 -12.43 -7.49
N TRP A 143 -9.67 -11.84 -6.40
CA TRP A 143 -11.09 -11.79 -6.11
C TRP A 143 -11.87 -11.02 -7.19
N LEU A 144 -11.38 -9.86 -7.61
CA LEU A 144 -11.99 -9.09 -8.71
C LEU A 144 -12.00 -9.86 -10.02
N GLN A 145 -10.89 -10.51 -10.38
CA GLN A 145 -10.83 -11.34 -11.59
C GLN A 145 -11.79 -12.53 -11.53
N LYS A 146 -11.89 -13.19 -10.37
CA LYS A 146 -12.85 -14.27 -10.14
C LYS A 146 -14.29 -13.78 -10.30
N LEU A 147 -14.61 -12.60 -9.77
CA LEU A 147 -15.94 -12.02 -9.87
C LEU A 147 -16.29 -11.64 -11.32
N GLN A 148 -15.35 -11.05 -12.06
CA GLN A 148 -15.54 -10.69 -13.48
C GLN A 148 -15.76 -11.90 -14.40
N LYS A 149 -15.22 -13.08 -14.05
CA LYS A 149 -15.38 -14.31 -14.84
C LYS A 149 -16.71 -15.02 -14.62
N GLN A 150 -17.50 -14.61 -13.62
CA GLN A 150 -18.80 -15.23 -13.33
C GLN A 150 -19.87 -14.64 -14.26
N SER A 151 -20.68 -15.49 -14.88
CA SER A 151 -21.84 -15.06 -15.66
C SER A 151 -22.94 -14.42 -14.82
N LYS A 152 -23.01 -14.79 -13.53
CA LYS A 152 -23.90 -14.22 -12.52
C LYS A 152 -23.08 -13.92 -11.26
N PRO A 153 -22.36 -12.79 -11.21
CA PRO A 153 -21.46 -12.51 -10.11
C PRO A 153 -22.23 -12.32 -8.81
N THR A 154 -21.66 -12.84 -7.72
CA THR A 154 -22.24 -12.66 -6.38
C THR A 154 -21.17 -12.32 -5.35
N ILE A 155 -21.55 -11.52 -4.35
CA ILE A 155 -20.73 -11.23 -3.16
C ILE A 155 -21.53 -11.70 -1.94
N GLN A 156 -21.02 -12.66 -1.17
CA GLN A 156 -21.80 -13.33 -0.11
C GLN A 156 -23.21 -13.78 -0.56
N LYS A 157 -23.33 -14.31 -1.78
CA LYS A 157 -24.59 -14.71 -2.44
C LYS A 157 -25.53 -13.56 -2.82
N ILE A 158 -25.12 -12.30 -2.66
CA ILE A 158 -25.87 -11.14 -3.14
C ILE A 158 -25.54 -10.96 -4.63
N PRO A 159 -26.53 -10.97 -5.54
CA PRO A 159 -26.29 -10.69 -6.95
C PRO A 159 -25.72 -9.28 -7.14
N VAL A 160 -24.68 -9.19 -7.96
CA VAL A 160 -24.06 -7.90 -8.31
C VAL A 160 -23.83 -7.77 -9.80
N GLU A 161 -23.69 -6.53 -10.26
CA GLU A 161 -23.20 -6.20 -11.60
C GLU A 161 -21.91 -5.39 -11.49
N LEU A 162 -21.00 -5.60 -12.44
CA LEU A 162 -19.70 -4.95 -12.45
C LEU A 162 -19.56 -4.06 -13.68
N ASP A 163 -19.14 -2.81 -13.46
CA ASP A 163 -18.66 -1.90 -14.50
C ASP A 163 -17.20 -1.54 -14.23
N VAL A 164 -16.34 -1.68 -15.23
CA VAL A 164 -14.89 -1.44 -15.10
C VAL A 164 -14.47 -0.39 -16.10
N THR A 165 -14.01 0.75 -15.60
CA THR A 165 -13.60 1.89 -16.43
C THR A 165 -12.17 2.31 -16.08
N PRO A 166 -11.32 2.66 -17.06
CA PRO A 166 -10.00 3.20 -16.77
C PRO A 166 -10.12 4.56 -16.08
N VAL A 167 -9.27 4.81 -15.09
CA VAL A 167 -9.09 6.14 -14.51
C VAL A 167 -8.00 6.83 -15.31
N ARG A 168 -8.34 7.98 -15.89
CA ARG A 168 -7.43 8.78 -16.69
C ARG A 168 -7.14 10.09 -16.01
N ASP A 169 -5.87 10.47 -16.01
CA ASP A 169 -5.49 11.82 -15.66
C ASP A 169 -6.11 12.81 -16.66
N PRO A 170 -6.78 13.87 -16.21
CA PRO A 170 -7.50 14.78 -17.10
C PRO A 170 -6.58 15.61 -18.00
N GLN A 171 -5.34 15.88 -17.57
CA GLN A 171 -4.39 16.71 -18.31
C GLN A 171 -3.62 15.90 -19.35
N THR A 172 -3.07 14.76 -18.95
CA THR A 172 -2.18 13.92 -19.77
C THR A 172 -2.91 12.80 -20.50
N ARG A 173 -4.15 12.48 -20.10
CA ARG A 173 -4.97 11.36 -20.61
C ARG A 173 -4.39 9.96 -20.32
N HIS A 174 -3.24 9.90 -19.64
CA HIS A 174 -2.61 8.66 -19.21
C HIS A 174 -3.51 7.89 -18.25
N ILE A 175 -3.46 6.56 -18.33
CA ILE A 175 -4.20 5.69 -17.42
C ILE A 175 -3.42 5.61 -16.11
N VAL A 176 -4.04 6.05 -15.03
CA VAL A 176 -3.45 6.08 -13.68
C VAL A 176 -4.08 5.04 -12.75
N GLY A 177 -4.95 4.18 -13.29
CA GLY A 177 -5.60 3.10 -12.55
C GLY A 177 -6.91 2.67 -13.20
N SER A 178 -7.78 2.03 -12.42
CA SER A 178 -9.12 1.65 -12.83
C SER A 178 -10.14 1.88 -11.72
N ARG A 179 -11.39 2.11 -12.12
CA ARG A 179 -12.56 2.14 -11.24
C ARG A 179 -13.36 0.87 -11.52
N VAL A 180 -13.62 0.10 -10.48
CA VAL A 180 -14.58 -1.01 -10.51
C VAL A 180 -15.82 -0.58 -9.74
N ARG A 181 -16.92 -0.38 -10.44
CA ARG A 181 -18.23 -0.15 -9.83
C ARG A 181 -18.95 -1.46 -9.65
N ILE A 182 -19.44 -1.69 -8.43
CA ILE A 182 -20.20 -2.87 -8.02
C ILE A 182 -21.61 -2.41 -7.69
N PHE A 183 -22.60 -2.79 -8.50
CA PHE A 183 -24.02 -2.52 -8.24
C PHE A 183 -24.64 -3.68 -7.48
N PHE A 184 -25.41 -3.39 -6.43
CA PHE A 184 -26.03 -4.40 -5.59
C PHE A 184 -27.51 -4.59 -5.91
N ASN A 185 -27.88 -5.83 -6.26
CA ASN A 185 -29.23 -6.23 -6.63
C ASN A 185 -29.71 -7.41 -5.74
N PRO A 186 -29.85 -7.21 -4.41
CA PRO A 186 -30.33 -8.25 -3.52
C PRO A 186 -31.76 -8.70 -3.91
N GLY A 187 -32.00 -10.01 -3.83
CA GLY A 187 -33.31 -10.61 -4.10
C GLY A 187 -34.33 -10.30 -2.99
N SER A 188 -35.61 -10.54 -3.26
CA SER A 188 -36.70 -10.38 -2.28
C SER A 188 -36.47 -11.16 -0.98
N ASP A 189 -35.83 -12.33 -1.09
CA ASP A 189 -35.63 -13.27 0.02
C ASP A 189 -34.38 -12.93 0.85
N GLN A 190 -33.69 -11.84 0.53
CA GLN A 190 -32.45 -11.38 1.16
C GLN A 190 -32.67 -10.10 1.97
N ALA A 191 -33.70 -10.09 2.82
CA ALA A 191 -34.14 -8.91 3.55
C ALA A 191 -33.03 -8.23 4.39
N GLN A 192 -32.06 -8.99 4.90
CA GLN A 192 -30.90 -8.47 5.63
C GLN A 192 -30.01 -7.53 4.80
N PHE A 193 -30.09 -7.60 3.46
CA PHE A 193 -29.31 -6.79 2.52
C PHE A 193 -30.15 -5.72 1.82
N ASN A 194 -31.40 -5.48 2.24
CA ASN A 194 -32.28 -4.47 1.62
C ASN A 194 -31.67 -3.06 1.60
N HIS A 195 -30.83 -2.72 2.59
CA HIS A 195 -30.10 -1.45 2.65
C HIS A 195 -29.11 -1.24 1.48
N LEU A 196 -28.76 -2.30 0.76
CA LEU A 196 -27.89 -2.26 -0.43
C LEU A 196 -28.67 -2.17 -1.74
N LYS A 197 -30.00 -2.37 -1.74
CA LYS A 197 -30.79 -2.42 -2.97
C LYS A 197 -30.69 -1.12 -3.76
N GLY A 198 -30.24 -1.22 -5.02
CA GLY A 198 -30.05 -0.06 -5.89
C GLY A 198 -28.87 0.83 -5.48
N THR A 199 -28.02 0.37 -4.57
CA THR A 199 -26.78 1.05 -4.19
C THR A 199 -25.59 0.51 -4.98
N PHE A 200 -24.47 1.24 -4.93
CA PHE A 200 -23.22 0.80 -5.53
C PHE A 200 -22.03 1.05 -4.60
N ARG A 201 -20.91 0.42 -4.93
CA ARG A 201 -19.58 0.72 -4.39
C ARG A 201 -18.60 0.91 -5.54
N ASP A 202 -17.82 1.98 -5.49
CA ASP A 202 -16.74 2.25 -6.43
C ASP A 202 -15.41 1.90 -5.76
N LEU A 203 -14.69 0.94 -6.33
CA LEU A 203 -13.32 0.61 -5.93
C LEU A 203 -12.36 1.27 -6.92
N TYR A 204 -11.57 2.21 -6.43
CA TYR A 204 -10.51 2.86 -7.19
C TYR A 204 -9.20 2.12 -6.96
N LEU A 205 -8.72 1.43 -8.00
CA LEU A 205 -7.49 0.67 -8.01
C LEU A 205 -6.36 1.57 -8.55
N LEU A 206 -5.81 2.39 -7.66
CA LEU A 206 -4.78 3.37 -8.04
C LEU A 206 -3.52 2.64 -8.50
N GLY A 207 -2.98 3.11 -9.62
CA GLY A 207 -1.86 2.46 -10.30
C GLY A 207 -2.10 1.01 -10.71
N GLY A 208 -3.36 0.59 -10.83
CA GLY A 208 -3.68 -0.81 -11.12
C GLY A 208 -3.21 -1.78 -10.03
N LEU A 209 -3.09 -1.32 -8.78
CA LEU A 209 -2.54 -2.06 -7.63
C LEU A 209 -1.04 -2.41 -7.76
N THR A 210 -0.35 -1.81 -8.73
CA THR A 210 1.12 -1.83 -8.82
C THR A 210 1.72 -0.73 -7.94
N PRO A 211 3.00 -0.84 -7.54
CA PRO A 211 3.60 0.17 -6.67
C PRO A 211 3.54 1.56 -7.31
N ILE A 212 2.74 2.42 -6.67
CA ILE A 212 2.23 3.67 -7.24
C ILE A 212 3.31 4.73 -7.38
N ASN A 213 4.33 4.67 -6.53
CA ASN A 213 5.48 5.57 -6.59
C ASN A 213 6.19 5.51 -7.96
N PHE A 214 6.24 4.34 -8.60
CA PHE A 214 6.88 4.17 -9.91
C PHE A 214 6.08 4.72 -11.09
N LEU A 215 4.79 5.00 -10.93
CA LEU A 215 3.98 5.58 -12.01
C LEU A 215 4.20 7.08 -12.22
N PHE A 216 4.74 7.74 -11.20
CA PHE A 216 5.03 9.17 -11.27
C PHE A 216 6.52 9.36 -11.47
N TYR A 217 7.33 9.30 -10.39
CA TYR A 217 8.75 9.62 -10.47
C TYR A 217 9.66 8.75 -9.59
N GLY A 218 9.11 7.78 -8.87
CA GLY A 218 9.89 6.90 -7.99
C GLY A 218 10.58 7.69 -6.87
N VAL A 219 11.82 7.31 -6.58
CA VAL A 219 12.66 7.99 -5.58
C VAL A 219 13.52 9.05 -6.28
N PRO A 220 13.61 10.28 -5.76
CA PRO A 220 14.46 11.33 -6.34
C PRO A 220 15.93 10.92 -6.50
N THR A 221 16.58 11.49 -7.51
CA THR A 221 17.98 11.18 -7.86
C THR A 221 18.94 11.50 -6.72
N GLU A 222 18.75 12.60 -5.99
CA GLU A 222 19.66 12.97 -4.89
C GLU A 222 19.71 11.90 -3.79
N THR A 223 18.61 11.17 -3.58
CA THR A 223 18.56 10.06 -2.62
C THR A 223 19.13 8.79 -3.25
N MET A 224 18.75 8.49 -4.49
CA MET A 224 19.24 7.30 -5.20
C MET A 224 20.76 7.32 -5.39
N ASP A 225 21.36 8.48 -5.65
CA ASP A 225 22.80 8.63 -5.85
C ASP A 225 23.59 8.15 -4.63
N SER A 226 23.14 8.52 -3.42
CA SER A 226 23.79 8.07 -2.18
C SER A 226 23.71 6.54 -1.98
N ILE A 227 22.60 5.92 -2.36
CA ILE A 227 22.36 4.48 -2.25
C ILE A 227 23.20 3.72 -3.29
N LEU A 228 23.26 4.24 -4.52
CA LEU A 228 24.06 3.67 -5.60
C LEU A 228 25.55 3.82 -5.32
N ALA A 229 25.97 4.95 -4.73
CA ALA A 229 27.34 5.14 -4.26
C ALA A 229 27.72 4.10 -3.20
N GLN A 230 26.88 3.86 -2.19
CA GLN A 230 27.14 2.84 -1.18
C GLN A 230 27.18 1.43 -1.79
N LEU A 231 26.30 1.12 -2.75
CA LEU A 231 26.33 -0.16 -3.46
C LEU A 231 27.66 -0.36 -4.20
N LEU A 232 28.10 0.66 -4.93
CA LEU A 232 29.36 0.62 -5.67
C LEU A 232 30.56 0.50 -4.73
N GLN A 233 30.58 1.26 -3.64
CA GLN A 233 31.65 1.24 -2.65
C GLN A 233 31.80 -0.15 -2.02
N VAL A 234 30.70 -0.77 -1.59
CA VAL A 234 30.73 -2.11 -0.99
C VAL A 234 31.17 -3.16 -2.01
N ALA A 235 30.73 -3.04 -3.26
CA ALA A 235 31.15 -3.93 -4.33
C ALA A 235 32.66 -3.80 -4.60
N ALA A 236 33.17 -2.57 -4.71
CA ALA A 236 34.59 -2.29 -4.92
C ALA A 236 35.44 -2.78 -3.74
N GLY A 237 35.06 -2.42 -2.51
CA GLY A 237 35.78 -2.85 -1.30
C GLY A 237 35.81 -4.38 -1.14
N THR A 238 34.72 -5.07 -1.47
CA THR A 238 34.70 -6.54 -1.48
C THR A 238 35.69 -7.13 -2.49
N VAL A 239 35.80 -6.55 -3.68
CA VAL A 239 36.76 -6.99 -4.72
C VAL A 239 38.20 -6.72 -4.28
N THR A 240 38.49 -5.53 -3.76
CA THR A 240 39.84 -5.16 -3.26
C THR A 240 40.29 -6.12 -2.17
N ARG A 241 39.43 -6.42 -1.19
CA ARG A 241 39.75 -7.37 -0.11
C ARG A 241 40.06 -8.77 -0.65
N LEU A 242 39.32 -9.22 -1.65
CA LEU A 242 39.59 -10.51 -2.29
C LEU A 242 40.96 -10.52 -2.98
N GLN A 243 41.36 -9.44 -3.64
CA GLN A 243 42.67 -9.28 -4.27
C GLN A 243 43.81 -9.27 -3.24
N GLU A 244 43.57 -8.69 -2.06
CA GLU A 244 44.51 -8.67 -0.92
C GLU A 244 44.55 -10.00 -0.13
N GLY A 245 43.81 -11.02 -0.57
CA GLY A 245 43.76 -12.33 0.07
C GLY A 245 42.85 -12.41 1.30
N VAL A 246 42.13 -11.34 1.62
CA VAL A 246 41.22 -11.27 2.77
C VAL A 246 39.82 -11.72 2.36
N ARG A 247 39.43 -12.94 2.75
CA ARG A 247 38.12 -13.51 2.40
C ARG A 247 37.04 -13.11 3.39
N LEU A 248 35.88 -12.74 2.86
CA LEU A 248 34.64 -12.63 3.65
C LEU A 248 34.02 -14.02 3.86
N PRO A 249 33.31 -14.24 4.98
CA PRO A 249 32.59 -15.48 5.19
C PRO A 249 31.49 -15.67 4.13
N ALA A 250 31.30 -16.91 3.67
CA ALA A 250 30.29 -17.29 2.68
C ALA A 250 28.87 -17.30 3.28
N ARG A 251 28.40 -16.13 3.72
CA ARG A 251 27.08 -15.90 4.30
C ARG A 251 26.58 -14.52 3.92
N LEU A 252 25.29 -14.25 4.16
CA LEU A 252 24.72 -12.92 3.96
C LEU A 252 25.32 -11.93 4.96
N LEU A 253 26.01 -10.91 4.47
CA LEU A 253 26.53 -9.79 5.25
C LEU A 253 25.74 -8.54 4.89
N ALA A 254 25.29 -7.78 5.88
CA ALA A 254 24.60 -6.51 5.67
C ALA A 254 25.48 -5.33 6.06
N VAL A 255 25.39 -4.28 5.24
CA VAL A 255 26.10 -3.02 5.46
C VAL A 255 25.51 -2.35 6.69
N ASP A 256 26.36 -1.79 7.54
CA ASP A 256 26.06 -1.19 8.86
C ASP A 256 25.70 -2.19 9.98
N HIS A 257 25.69 -3.50 9.69
CA HIS A 257 25.39 -4.54 10.70
C HIS A 257 26.50 -5.57 10.84
N GLN A 258 27.04 -6.06 9.72
CA GLN A 258 28.16 -7.01 9.72
C GLN A 258 29.36 -6.49 8.94
N VAL A 259 29.14 -5.56 8.00
CA VAL A 259 30.22 -4.91 7.27
C VAL A 259 30.01 -3.41 7.19
N ASP A 260 31.08 -2.65 7.07
CA ASP A 260 31.03 -1.23 6.71
C ASP A 260 30.88 -1.04 5.19
N PRO A 261 30.73 0.20 4.69
CA PRO A 261 30.67 0.48 3.26
C PRO A 261 31.91 0.06 2.46
N ASP A 262 33.06 -0.15 3.10
CA ASP A 262 34.31 -0.63 2.46
C ASP A 262 34.44 -2.16 2.51
N GLY A 263 33.42 -2.85 3.04
CA GLY A 263 33.39 -4.31 3.14
C GLY A 263 34.21 -4.88 4.29
N ASN A 264 34.67 -4.06 5.25
CA ASN A 264 35.34 -4.54 6.45
C ASN A 264 34.33 -5.11 7.44
N LEU A 265 34.68 -6.19 8.11
CA LEU A 265 33.82 -6.77 9.14
C LEU A 265 33.72 -5.82 10.35
N LEU A 266 32.48 -5.52 10.73
CA LEU A 266 32.18 -4.80 11.96
C LEU A 266 32.31 -5.75 13.17
N LYS A 267 32.79 -5.22 14.29
CA LYS A 267 32.93 -5.95 15.55
C LYS A 267 31.62 -6.05 16.31
#